data_AF-A0A2V5PC69-F1
#
_entry.id   AF-A0A2V5PC69-F1
#
_cell.length_a   1.000
_cell.length_b   1.000
_cell.length_c   1.000
_cell.angle_alpha   90.00
_cell.angle_beta   90.00
_cell.angle_gamma   90.00
#
_symmetry.space_group_name_H-M   'P 1'
#
loop_
_entity.id
_entity.type
_entity.pdbx_description
1 polymer ?
#
loop_
_entity_poly.entity_id
_entity_poly.type
_entity_poly.pdbx_seq_one_letter_code
_entity_poly.pdbx_strand_id
1 'polypeptide(L)'
;DLRFSQTGFGLKLQLDLMIAKNLDASLMERELLRTILLEMIYRKESHIAAGSIFVEPPDWLIDGVLALAPGSDHGQLVEALTTAYKTESLEMFLRQRPGLLDSAGRTLYRAYSFALVQMLIDGRNGPARLAQYIGHLSNASNEPLADLKAQFPFLLGDAEQPWQLTLSRLRNLQRYQLLTFAESERRIDELLHVKISEATKPAKPVGLDELAQRKASPNEKIALNQLGHDLLSFVAEANPVLRPIAREYQEIVALLARGKRKRIAKRLSRLEVTRKQLAARMSDIDDYMNWFEATQMKSGSGNFTDYLKAVDQSQLSVPKRHDPLSVYVDALEDQFGN
;
A
#
# COMPACT_ATOMS: atom_id res chain seq x y z
N ASP A 1 2.93 14.26 18.25
CA ASP A 1 2.17 13.73 19.41
C ASP A 1 0.68 14.01 19.25
N LEU A 2 -0.16 12.98 19.42
CA LEU A 2 -1.61 13.13 19.44
C LEU A 2 -2.07 13.36 20.89
N ARG A 3 -2.76 14.48 21.14
CA ARG A 3 -3.32 14.85 22.43
C ARG A 3 -4.84 14.83 22.39
N PHE A 4 -5.41 14.16 23.39
CA PHE A 4 -6.84 14.07 23.63
C PHE A 4 -7.21 14.96 24.81
N SER A 5 -8.20 15.82 24.62
CA SER A 5 -8.74 16.61 25.73
C SER A 5 -10.24 16.80 25.56
N GLN A 6 -10.96 16.73 26.68
CA GLN A 6 -12.36 17.13 26.73
C GLN A 6 -12.42 18.62 27.03
N THR A 7 -13.17 19.35 26.21
CA THR A 7 -13.44 20.78 26.42
C THR A 7 -14.92 20.97 26.78
N GLY A 8 -15.28 22.13 27.33
CA GLY A 8 -16.69 22.47 27.58
C GLY A 8 -17.58 22.49 26.33
N PHE A 9 -16.98 22.38 25.13
CA PHE A 9 -17.66 22.36 23.83
C PHE A 9 -17.63 20.98 23.15
N GLY A 10 -17.11 19.94 23.82
CA GLY A 10 -17.02 18.58 23.28
C GLY A 10 -15.58 18.05 23.19
N LEU A 11 -15.41 16.97 22.42
CA LEU A 11 -14.14 16.27 22.26
C LEU A 11 -13.19 17.07 21.36
N LYS A 12 -11.98 17.37 21.85
CA LYS A 12 -10.92 18.02 21.07
C LYS A 12 -9.83 17.00 20.73
N LEU A 13 -9.65 16.77 19.43
CA LEU A 13 -8.54 16.04 18.83
C LEU A 13 -7.45 17.05 18.45
N GLN A 14 -6.25 16.92 19.00
CA GLN A 14 -5.13 17.79 18.66
C GLN A 14 -3.92 16.95 18.25
N LEU A 15 -3.52 17.07 16.98
CA LEU A 15 -2.31 16.44 16.46
C LEU A 15 -1.19 17.48 16.39
N ASP A 16 -0.21 17.36 17.29
CA ASP A 16 0.97 18.22 17.30
C ASP A 16 2.07 17.59 16.42
N LEU A 17 2.33 18.18 15.25
CA LEU A 17 3.34 17.73 14.31
C LEU A 17 4.61 18.59 14.40
N MET A 18 5.75 17.96 14.69
CA MET A 18 7.05 18.62 14.61
C MET A 18 7.66 18.37 13.23
N ILE A 19 7.70 19.40 12.39
CA ILE A 19 8.28 19.31 11.04
C ILE A 19 9.82 19.38 11.17
N ALA A 20 10.46 18.22 11.16
CA ALA A 20 11.92 18.09 11.11
C ALA A 20 12.40 17.73 9.70
N LYS A 21 13.70 17.94 9.40
CA LYS A 21 14.30 17.55 8.10
C LYS A 21 14.15 16.05 7.76
N ASN A 22 13.94 15.20 8.77
CA ASN A 22 13.77 13.76 8.64
C ASN A 22 12.33 13.34 8.98
N LEU A 23 11.34 14.05 8.43
CA LEU A 23 9.94 13.71 8.63
C LEU A 23 9.65 12.32 8.06
N ASP A 24 9.20 11.40 8.91
CA ASP A 24 8.73 10.09 8.48
C ASP A 24 7.27 10.21 7.99
N ALA A 25 7.09 10.24 6.68
CA ALA A 25 5.79 10.35 6.05
C ALA A 25 4.85 9.19 6.45
N SER A 26 5.38 7.99 6.63
CA SER A 26 4.58 6.80 6.98
C SER A 26 3.99 6.90 8.39
N LEU A 27 4.77 7.45 9.33
CA LEU A 27 4.32 7.69 10.70
C LEU A 27 3.27 8.81 10.74
N MET A 28 3.45 9.85 9.93
CA MET A 28 2.48 10.92 9.80
C MET A 28 1.14 10.42 9.25
N GLU A 29 1.15 9.63 8.16
CA GLU A 29 -0.05 9.02 7.58
C GLU A 29 -0.78 8.14 8.59
N ARG A 30 -0.02 7.34 9.37
CA ARG A 30 -0.59 6.51 10.44
C ARG A 30 -1.30 7.34 11.50
N GLU A 31 -0.66 8.39 12.04
CA GLU A 31 -1.26 9.21 13.09
C GLU A 31 -2.43 10.06 12.58
N LEU A 32 -2.36 10.54 11.33
CA LEU A 32 -3.48 11.21 10.68
C LEU A 32 -4.68 10.28 10.54
N LEU A 33 -4.48 9.07 10.02
CA LEU A 33 -5.55 8.09 9.88
C LEU A 33 -6.13 7.71 11.25
N ARG A 34 -5.27 7.46 12.24
CA ARG A 34 -5.70 7.17 13.61
C ARG A 34 -6.59 8.29 14.17
N THR A 35 -6.21 9.55 13.93
CA THR A 35 -7.00 10.72 14.35
C THR A 35 -8.36 10.76 13.66
N ILE A 36 -8.42 10.51 12.35
CA ILE A 36 -9.67 10.45 11.59
C ILE A 36 -10.57 9.33 12.11
N LEU A 37 -10.01 8.14 12.37
CA LEU A 37 -10.78 7.02 12.92
C LEU A 37 -11.32 7.35 14.31
N LEU A 38 -10.53 7.98 15.17
CA LEU A 38 -10.97 8.41 16.50
C LEU A 38 -12.10 9.45 16.42
N GLU A 39 -12.02 10.40 15.48
CA GLU A 39 -13.15 11.28 15.19
C GLU A 39 -14.39 10.49 14.79
N MET A 40 -14.26 9.53 13.87
CA MET A 40 -15.38 8.73 13.40
C MET A 40 -16.03 7.87 14.50
N ILE A 41 -15.23 7.32 15.42
CA ILE A 41 -15.70 6.53 16.56
C ILE A 41 -16.59 7.40 17.46
N TYR A 42 -16.16 8.62 17.76
CA TYR A 42 -16.83 9.49 18.73
C TYR A 42 -17.74 10.56 18.10
N ARG A 43 -17.87 10.61 16.77
CA ARG A 43 -18.63 11.64 16.03
C ARG A 43 -20.06 11.82 16.53
N LYS A 44 -20.72 10.72 16.94
CA LYS A 44 -22.13 10.70 17.38
C LYS A 44 -22.28 10.68 18.90
N GLU A 45 -21.19 10.67 19.65
CA GLU A 45 -21.19 10.60 21.10
C GLU A 45 -21.33 12.01 21.67
N SER A 46 -22.53 12.34 22.15
CA SER A 46 -22.86 13.67 22.65
C SER A 46 -22.34 13.94 24.07
N HIS A 47 -22.10 12.90 24.87
CA HIS A 47 -21.71 13.01 26.28
C HIS A 47 -20.70 11.93 26.63
N ILE A 48 -19.42 12.31 26.68
CA ILE A 48 -18.34 11.46 27.16
C ILE A 48 -18.04 11.87 28.60
N ALA A 49 -18.04 10.94 29.54
CA ALA A 49 -17.79 11.27 30.95
C ALA A 49 -16.32 11.70 31.15
N ALA A 50 -16.09 12.76 31.92
CA ALA A 50 -14.73 13.18 32.25
C ALA A 50 -13.98 12.05 32.97
N GLY A 51 -12.80 11.68 32.44
CA GLY A 51 -12.00 10.55 32.94
C GLY A 51 -12.32 9.19 32.31
N SER A 52 -13.21 9.12 31.31
CA SER A 52 -13.43 7.90 30.53
C SER A 52 -12.18 7.48 29.76
N ILE A 53 -11.89 6.18 29.76
CA ILE A 53 -10.85 5.59 28.92
C ILE A 53 -11.39 5.52 27.48
N PHE A 54 -10.65 6.10 26.54
CA PHE A 54 -11.03 6.08 25.13
C PHE A 54 -10.67 4.73 24.49
N VAL A 55 -11.54 4.28 23.59
CA VAL A 55 -11.31 3.10 22.76
C VAL A 55 -10.51 3.54 21.55
N GLU A 56 -9.30 2.99 21.45
CA GLU A 56 -8.45 3.19 20.29
C GLU A 56 -8.97 2.39 19.08
N PRO A 57 -8.85 2.92 17.85
CA PRO A 57 -9.12 2.14 16.65
C PRO A 57 -8.20 0.91 16.62
N PRO A 58 -8.71 -0.28 16.26
CA PRO A 58 -7.90 -1.49 16.18
C PRO A 58 -6.73 -1.32 15.20
N ASP A 59 -5.55 -1.85 15.55
CA ASP A 59 -4.36 -1.74 14.71
C ASP A 59 -4.57 -2.33 13.31
N TRP A 60 -5.32 -3.44 13.19
CA TRP A 60 -5.63 -4.06 11.91
C TRP A 60 -6.41 -3.11 10.98
N LEU A 61 -7.22 -2.22 11.53
CA LEU A 61 -8.00 -1.27 10.73
C LEU A 61 -7.08 -0.17 10.20
N ILE A 62 -6.19 0.34 11.04
CA ILE A 62 -5.18 1.33 10.64
C ILE A 62 -4.26 0.73 9.56
N ASP A 63 -3.64 -0.42 9.87
CA ASP A 63 -2.68 -1.07 8.97
C ASP A 63 -3.33 -1.50 7.66
N GLY A 64 -4.56 -2.01 7.72
CA GLY A 64 -5.29 -2.46 6.55
C GLY A 64 -5.75 -1.31 5.64
N VAL A 65 -6.21 -0.20 6.21
CA VAL A 65 -6.60 0.99 5.43
C VAL A 65 -5.37 1.68 4.83
N LEU A 66 -4.27 1.82 5.58
CA LEU A 66 -3.01 2.33 5.03
C LEU A 66 -2.53 1.44 3.87
N ALA A 67 -2.63 0.12 4.01
CA ALA A 67 -2.25 -0.81 2.97
C ALA A 67 -3.15 -0.76 1.72
N LEU A 68 -4.29 -0.04 1.75
CA LEU A 68 -5.13 0.23 0.57
C LEU A 68 -4.78 1.54 -0.13
N ALA A 69 -3.94 2.38 0.47
CA ALA A 69 -3.57 3.66 -0.11
C ALA A 69 -2.78 3.46 -1.42
N PRO A 70 -3.01 4.28 -2.46
CA PRO A 70 -2.21 4.24 -3.68
C PRO A 70 -0.71 4.37 -3.39
N GLY A 71 0.10 3.50 -3.98
CA GLY A 71 1.56 3.46 -3.74
C GLY A 71 1.99 2.57 -2.57
N SER A 72 1.06 1.86 -1.92
CA SER A 72 1.40 0.84 -0.93
C SER A 72 2.11 -0.37 -1.55
N ASP A 73 3.01 -1.00 -0.78
CA ASP A 73 3.74 -2.21 -1.15
C ASP A 73 2.84 -3.47 -1.18
N HIS A 74 1.74 -3.45 -1.94
CA HIS A 74 0.77 -4.55 -2.04
C HIS A 74 1.46 -5.88 -2.42
N GLY A 75 2.45 -5.82 -3.31
CA GLY A 75 3.24 -6.99 -3.71
C GLY A 75 3.94 -7.67 -2.54
N GLN A 76 4.60 -6.90 -1.67
CA GLN A 76 5.29 -7.44 -0.49
C GLN A 76 4.30 -8.02 0.53
N LEU A 77 3.15 -7.37 0.73
CA LEU A 77 2.10 -7.87 1.63
C LEU A 77 1.53 -9.19 1.13
N VAL A 78 1.23 -9.29 -0.17
CA VAL A 78 0.73 -10.54 -0.75
C VAL A 78 1.81 -11.63 -0.74
N GLU A 79 3.08 -11.30 -0.97
CA GLU A 79 4.20 -12.23 -0.85
C GLU A 79 4.33 -12.80 0.58
N ALA A 80 4.13 -11.96 1.60
CA ALA A 80 4.11 -12.40 2.99
C ALA A 80 2.98 -13.42 3.24
N LEU A 81 1.79 -13.23 2.66
CA LEU A 81 0.69 -14.20 2.74
C LEU A 81 1.03 -15.52 2.02
N THR A 82 1.79 -15.48 0.93
CA THR A 82 2.20 -16.66 0.18
C THR A 82 3.25 -17.47 0.93
N THR A 83 4.18 -16.78 1.60
CA THR A 83 5.31 -17.37 2.34
C THR A 83 4.88 -17.94 3.70
N ALA A 84 3.74 -17.50 4.24
CA ALA A 84 3.21 -18.02 5.48
C ALA A 84 2.94 -19.55 5.40
N TYR A 85 3.64 -20.31 6.23
CA TYR A 85 3.54 -21.78 6.29
C TYR A 85 2.14 -22.27 6.72
N LYS A 86 1.43 -21.47 7.51
CA LYS A 86 0.10 -21.79 8.01
C LYS A 86 -0.78 -20.56 7.89
N THR A 87 -2.00 -20.75 7.40
CA THR A 87 -3.02 -19.70 7.43
C THR A 87 -3.55 -19.54 8.85
N GLU A 88 -3.48 -18.34 9.39
CA GLU A 88 -4.09 -18.00 10.67
C GLU A 88 -5.62 -17.97 10.56
N SER A 89 -6.33 -18.37 11.63
CA SER A 89 -7.78 -18.19 11.67
C SER A 89 -8.12 -16.71 11.87
N LEU A 90 -9.29 -16.28 11.38
CA LEU A 90 -9.74 -14.90 11.52
C LEU A 90 -9.82 -14.50 13.00
N GLU A 91 -10.34 -15.39 13.85
CA GLU A 91 -10.45 -15.14 15.28
C GLU A 91 -9.08 -14.95 15.96
N MET A 92 -8.11 -15.81 15.62
CA MET A 92 -6.76 -15.70 16.18
C MET A 92 -6.09 -14.41 15.73
N PHE A 93 -6.20 -14.07 14.44
CA PHE A 93 -5.69 -12.82 13.88
C PHE A 93 -6.26 -11.58 14.60
N LEU A 94 -7.59 -11.51 14.79
CA LEU A 94 -8.23 -10.37 15.46
C LEU A 94 -7.77 -10.16 16.91
N ARG A 95 -7.27 -11.21 17.57
CA ARG A 95 -6.76 -11.17 18.94
C ARG A 95 -5.24 -10.88 19.02
N GLN A 96 -4.54 -10.86 17.88
CA GLN A 96 -3.10 -10.61 17.85
C GLN A 96 -2.78 -9.17 18.27
N ARG A 97 -1.65 -9.00 18.98
CA ARG A 97 -1.13 -7.69 19.39
C ARG A 97 0.13 -7.39 18.58
N PRO A 98 0.08 -6.50 17.58
CA PRO A 98 1.21 -6.27 16.67
C PRO A 98 2.46 -5.72 17.38
N GLY A 99 2.29 -5.01 18.50
CA GLY A 99 3.42 -4.52 19.32
C GLY A 99 4.28 -5.63 19.96
N LEU A 100 3.81 -6.88 19.99
CA LEU A 100 4.54 -8.03 20.51
C LEU A 100 5.18 -8.89 19.40
N LEU A 101 4.93 -8.56 18.14
CA LEU A 101 5.41 -9.32 16.99
C LEU A 101 6.81 -8.83 16.56
N ASP A 102 7.61 -9.75 16.05
CA ASP A 102 8.89 -9.43 15.41
C ASP A 102 8.68 -8.71 14.07
N SER A 103 9.76 -8.36 13.36
CA SER A 103 9.64 -7.65 12.07
C SER A 103 8.85 -8.45 11.03
N ALA A 104 9.12 -9.76 10.90
CA ALA A 104 8.42 -10.62 9.96
C ALA A 104 6.94 -10.80 10.33
N GLY A 105 6.65 -11.04 11.61
CA GLY A 105 5.29 -11.14 12.14
C GLY A 105 4.48 -9.86 11.95
N ARG A 106 5.11 -8.67 12.11
CA ARG A 106 4.44 -7.39 11.81
C ARG A 106 4.10 -7.23 10.33
N THR A 107 4.99 -7.62 9.42
CA THR A 107 4.67 -7.61 7.98
C THR A 107 3.51 -8.55 7.66
N LEU A 108 3.50 -9.75 8.23
CA LEU A 108 2.42 -10.70 8.05
C LEU A 108 1.09 -10.20 8.65
N TYR A 109 1.14 -9.56 9.83
CA TYR A 109 -0.02 -8.91 10.44
C TYR A 109 -0.59 -7.81 9.55
N ARG A 110 0.26 -6.95 8.98
CA ARG A 110 -0.16 -5.91 8.01
C ARG A 110 -0.79 -6.53 6.78
N ALA A 111 -0.28 -7.67 6.30
CA ALA A 111 -0.84 -8.36 5.15
C ALA A 111 -2.22 -8.98 5.46
N TYR A 112 -2.41 -9.56 6.64
CA TYR A 112 -3.73 -10.02 7.10
C TYR A 112 -4.71 -8.86 7.32
N SER A 113 -4.22 -7.73 7.83
CA SER A 113 -4.99 -6.50 8.00
C SER A 113 -5.51 -5.96 6.67
N PHE A 114 -4.63 -5.88 5.67
CA PHE A 114 -4.99 -5.57 4.29
C PHE A 114 -6.07 -6.51 3.75
N ALA A 115 -5.87 -7.83 3.90
CA ALA A 115 -6.83 -8.83 3.44
C ALA A 115 -8.20 -8.68 4.12
N LEU A 116 -8.23 -8.41 5.43
CA LEU A 116 -9.47 -8.21 6.17
C LEU A 116 -10.20 -6.97 5.68
N VAL A 117 -9.53 -5.81 5.60
CA VAL A 117 -10.20 -4.58 5.14
C VAL A 117 -10.70 -4.74 3.70
N GLN A 118 -9.90 -5.34 2.80
CA GLN A 118 -10.34 -5.64 1.44
C GLN A 118 -11.61 -6.52 1.43
N MET A 119 -11.66 -7.56 2.27
CA MET A 119 -12.84 -8.43 2.40
C MET A 119 -14.08 -7.64 2.87
N LEU A 120 -13.92 -6.72 3.82
CA LEU A 120 -15.02 -5.93 4.36
C LEU A 120 -15.57 -4.90 3.35
N ILE A 121 -14.70 -4.31 2.52
CA ILE A 121 -15.10 -3.31 1.52
C ILE A 121 -15.65 -3.93 0.22
N ASP A 122 -15.17 -5.11 -0.19
CA ASP A 122 -15.61 -5.81 -1.41
C ASP A 122 -17.09 -6.23 -1.34
N GLY A 123 -17.67 -6.32 -0.14
CA GLY A 123 -19.06 -6.68 0.08
C GLY A 123 -20.07 -5.62 -0.36
N ARG A 124 -21.34 -6.02 -0.51
CA ARG A 124 -22.45 -5.07 -0.78
C ARG A 124 -22.57 -4.04 0.35
N ASN A 125 -22.49 -2.76 -0.01
CA ASN A 125 -22.43 -1.63 0.92
C ASN A 125 -21.27 -1.74 1.93
N GLY A 126 -20.17 -2.39 1.57
CA GLY A 126 -19.00 -2.62 2.43
C GLY A 126 -18.48 -1.35 3.10
N PRO A 127 -18.17 -0.27 2.36
CA PRO A 127 -17.68 0.98 2.95
C PRO A 127 -18.65 1.60 3.95
N ALA A 128 -19.95 1.59 3.66
CA ALA A 128 -20.97 2.11 4.57
C ALA A 128 -21.09 1.27 5.85
N ARG A 129 -21.00 -0.06 5.74
CA ARG A 129 -20.98 -0.99 6.88
C ARG A 129 -19.72 -0.84 7.72
N LEU A 130 -18.57 -0.62 7.09
CA LEU A 130 -17.32 -0.36 7.79
C LEU A 130 -17.38 0.97 8.56
N ALA A 131 -17.90 2.04 7.95
CA ALA A 131 -18.14 3.29 8.64
C ALA A 131 -19.11 3.13 9.82
N GLN A 132 -20.16 2.30 9.66
CA GLN A 132 -21.08 1.97 10.73
C GLN A 132 -20.39 1.19 11.85
N TYR A 133 -19.56 0.19 11.52
CA TYR A 133 -18.76 -0.56 12.50
C TYR A 133 -17.85 0.38 13.30
N ILE A 134 -17.12 1.27 12.63
CA ILE A 134 -16.23 2.26 13.27
C ILE A 134 -17.02 3.13 14.25
N GLY A 135 -18.20 3.62 13.84
CA GLY A 135 -19.05 4.44 14.70
C GLY A 135 -19.67 3.71 15.91
N HIS A 136 -19.56 2.38 15.99
CA HIS A 136 -20.00 1.60 17.16
C HIS A 136 -18.83 1.09 18.02
N LEU A 137 -17.57 1.38 17.65
CA LEU A 137 -16.39 0.90 18.39
C LEU A 137 -16.32 1.44 19.83
N SER A 138 -16.89 2.63 20.09
CA SER A 138 -16.98 3.19 21.45
C SER A 138 -17.72 2.27 22.42
N ASN A 139 -18.65 1.47 21.89
CA ASN A 139 -19.51 0.54 22.62
C ASN A 139 -19.23 -0.93 22.24
N ALA A 140 -18.07 -1.20 21.62
CA ALA A 140 -17.67 -2.55 21.22
C ALA A 140 -17.54 -3.49 22.42
N SER A 141 -17.80 -4.77 22.18
CA SER A 141 -17.60 -5.81 23.18
C SER A 141 -16.11 -6.19 23.26
N ASN A 142 -15.76 -7.04 24.22
CA ASN A 142 -14.42 -7.64 24.29
C ASN A 142 -14.22 -8.77 23.25
N GLU A 143 -15.18 -9.00 22.35
CA GLU A 143 -15.15 -10.04 21.33
C GLU A 143 -15.19 -9.43 19.91
N PRO A 144 -14.02 -9.10 19.32
CA PRO A 144 -13.96 -8.37 18.05
C PRO A 144 -14.69 -9.07 16.90
N LEU A 145 -14.66 -10.42 16.88
CA LEU A 145 -15.35 -11.20 15.86
C LEU A 145 -16.87 -11.12 16.00
N ALA A 146 -17.41 -11.06 17.21
CA ALA A 146 -18.84 -10.91 17.44
C ALA A 146 -19.32 -9.54 16.94
N ASP A 147 -18.55 -8.48 17.23
CA ASP A 147 -18.87 -7.12 16.79
C ASP A 147 -18.81 -6.98 15.26
N LEU A 148 -17.85 -7.64 14.60
CA LEU A 148 -17.80 -7.71 13.14
C LEU A 148 -19.00 -8.48 12.58
N LYS A 149 -19.35 -9.62 13.16
CA LYS A 149 -20.52 -10.42 12.75
C LYS A 149 -21.82 -9.62 12.84
N ALA A 150 -21.96 -8.75 13.84
CA ALA A 150 -23.13 -7.89 14.01
C ALA A 150 -23.32 -6.90 12.84
N GLN A 151 -22.23 -6.39 12.26
CA GLN A 151 -22.27 -5.38 11.19
C GLN A 151 -22.19 -5.97 9.77
N PHE A 152 -21.58 -7.15 9.62
CA PHE A 152 -21.29 -7.79 8.35
C PHE A 152 -22.01 -9.15 8.23
N PRO A 153 -23.20 -9.19 7.57
CA PRO A 153 -24.05 -10.38 7.51
C PRO A 153 -23.39 -11.61 6.88
N PHE A 154 -22.43 -11.41 5.98
CA PHE A 154 -21.70 -12.50 5.33
C PHE A 154 -20.78 -13.26 6.29
N LEU A 155 -20.53 -12.72 7.50
CA LEU A 155 -19.74 -13.35 8.56
C LEU A 155 -20.61 -14.11 9.59
N LEU A 156 -21.93 -13.93 9.60
CA LEU A 156 -22.82 -14.47 10.65
C LEU A 156 -22.78 -16.01 10.77
N GLY A 157 -22.51 -16.71 9.67
CA GLY A 157 -22.32 -18.15 9.64
C GLY A 157 -20.86 -18.53 9.92
N ASP A 158 -20.26 -19.17 8.93
CA ASP A 158 -18.83 -19.50 8.94
C ASP A 158 -18.03 -18.30 8.44
N ALA A 159 -17.47 -17.52 9.36
CA ALA A 159 -16.59 -16.39 9.05
C ALA A 159 -15.21 -16.83 8.53
N GLU A 160 -14.81 -18.08 8.78
CA GLU A 160 -13.53 -18.61 8.32
C GLU A 160 -13.58 -18.91 6.82
N GLN A 161 -14.71 -19.36 6.27
CA GLN A 161 -14.87 -19.56 4.82
C GLN A 161 -14.56 -18.31 3.98
N PRO A 162 -15.23 -17.15 4.15
CA PRO A 162 -14.93 -15.96 3.38
C PRO A 162 -13.52 -15.42 3.65
N TRP A 163 -13.00 -15.62 4.87
CA TRP A 163 -11.62 -15.30 5.22
C TRP A 163 -10.61 -16.11 4.39
N GLN A 164 -10.71 -17.44 4.42
CA GLN A 164 -9.84 -18.35 3.66
C GLN A 164 -9.96 -18.13 2.15
N LEU A 165 -11.17 -17.85 1.65
CA LEU A 165 -11.40 -17.51 0.25
C LEU A 165 -10.67 -16.22 -0.15
N THR A 166 -10.75 -15.18 0.68
CA THR A 166 -10.05 -13.91 0.44
C THR A 166 -8.55 -14.11 0.40
N LEU A 167 -7.99 -14.80 1.39
CA LEU A 167 -6.55 -15.09 1.42
C LEU A 167 -6.10 -15.92 0.22
N SER A 168 -6.88 -16.91 -0.19
CA SER A 168 -6.60 -17.72 -1.39
C SER A 168 -6.65 -16.87 -2.66
N ARG A 169 -7.65 -15.98 -2.79
CA ARG A 169 -7.76 -15.04 -3.91
C ARG A 169 -6.53 -14.13 -3.97
N LEU A 170 -6.13 -13.51 -2.86
CA LEU A 170 -4.96 -12.63 -2.80
C LEU A 170 -3.67 -13.36 -3.17
N ARG A 171 -3.42 -14.55 -2.60
CA ARG A 171 -2.26 -15.39 -2.96
C ARG A 171 -2.25 -15.78 -4.44
N ASN A 172 -3.43 -15.97 -5.04
CA ASN A 172 -3.56 -16.25 -6.47
C ASN A 172 -3.35 -15.00 -7.33
N LEU A 173 -3.68 -13.79 -6.86
CA LEU A 173 -3.40 -12.56 -7.59
C LEU A 173 -1.90 -12.41 -7.86
N GLN A 174 -1.03 -12.73 -6.89
CA GLN A 174 0.42 -12.71 -7.10
C GLN A 174 0.87 -13.67 -8.20
N ARG A 175 0.23 -14.83 -8.36
CA ARG A 175 0.57 -15.80 -9.42
C ARG A 175 0.31 -15.28 -10.83
N TYR A 176 -0.54 -14.25 -10.96
CA TYR A 176 -0.88 -13.62 -12.23
C TYR A 176 -0.45 -12.15 -12.31
N GLN A 177 0.07 -11.59 -11.22
CA GLN A 177 0.53 -10.21 -11.16
C GLN A 177 1.88 -10.14 -11.84
N LEU A 178 1.84 -9.75 -13.10
CA LEU A 178 3.03 -9.41 -13.85
C LEU A 178 3.67 -8.20 -13.18
N LEU A 179 4.99 -8.21 -13.08
CA LEU A 179 5.76 -7.06 -12.67
C LEU A 179 5.37 -5.87 -13.55
N THR A 180 5.26 -4.69 -12.94
CA THR A 180 5.13 -3.44 -13.69
C THR A 180 6.33 -3.28 -14.63
N PHE A 181 6.22 -2.36 -15.59
CA PHE A 181 7.33 -2.10 -16.50
C PHE A 181 8.60 -1.67 -15.73
N ALA A 182 8.46 -0.77 -14.76
CA ALA A 182 9.56 -0.27 -13.95
C ALA A 182 10.20 -1.37 -13.07
N GLU A 183 9.39 -2.21 -12.43
CA GLU A 183 9.89 -3.35 -11.64
C GLU A 183 10.60 -4.38 -12.53
N SER A 184 10.03 -4.68 -13.70
CA SER A 184 10.63 -5.60 -14.67
C SER A 184 11.98 -5.08 -15.19
N GLU A 185 12.10 -3.79 -15.50
CA GLU A 185 13.37 -3.17 -15.92
C GLU A 185 14.42 -3.25 -14.81
N ARG A 186 14.08 -2.87 -13.57
CA ARG A 186 14.98 -2.99 -12.41
C ARG A 186 15.44 -4.43 -12.21
N ARG A 187 14.52 -5.39 -12.31
CA ARG A 187 14.83 -6.80 -12.10
C ARG A 187 15.72 -7.36 -13.20
N ILE A 188 15.53 -6.97 -14.46
CA ILE A 188 16.46 -7.32 -15.55
C ILE A 188 17.84 -6.74 -15.24
N ASP A 189 17.95 -5.48 -14.84
CA ASP A 189 19.25 -4.88 -14.51
C ASP A 189 19.95 -5.61 -13.37
N GLU A 190 19.23 -5.98 -12.31
CA GLU A 190 19.76 -6.80 -11.22
C GLU A 190 20.29 -8.15 -11.71
N LEU A 191 19.52 -8.86 -12.55
CA LEU A 191 19.91 -10.16 -13.10
C LEU A 191 21.14 -10.07 -14.01
N LEU A 192 21.30 -8.97 -14.76
CA LEU A 192 22.44 -8.78 -15.65
C LEU A 192 23.76 -8.52 -14.91
N HIS A 193 23.72 -8.22 -13.61
CA HIS A 193 24.89 -8.15 -12.74
C HIS A 193 25.11 -9.49 -12.03
N VAL A 194 25.83 -10.39 -12.69
CA VAL A 194 26.07 -11.74 -12.18
C VAL A 194 27.04 -11.68 -10.99
N LYS A 195 26.59 -12.17 -9.83
CA LYS A 195 27.47 -12.37 -8.67
C LYS A 195 28.29 -13.64 -8.87
N ILE A 196 29.59 -13.50 -9.09
CA ILE A 196 30.49 -14.64 -9.30
C ILE A 196 31.31 -14.85 -8.04
N SER A 197 31.06 -15.95 -7.33
CA SER A 197 31.85 -16.36 -6.17
C SER A 197 33.07 -17.13 -6.64
N GLU A 198 34.27 -16.62 -6.34
CA GLU A 198 35.51 -17.38 -6.41
C GLU A 198 35.82 -17.97 -5.03
N ALA A 199 36.37 -19.19 -4.98
CA ALA A 199 36.63 -19.93 -3.74
C ALA A 199 37.60 -19.24 -2.74
N THR A 200 38.20 -18.10 -3.12
CA THR A 200 39.20 -17.37 -2.32
C THR A 200 38.98 -15.85 -2.24
N LYS A 201 37.92 -15.29 -2.85
CA LYS A 201 37.66 -13.84 -2.84
C LYS A 201 36.16 -13.52 -2.73
N PRO A 202 35.78 -12.37 -2.13
CA PRO A 202 34.39 -11.97 -2.04
C PRO A 202 33.75 -11.84 -3.43
N ALA A 203 32.48 -12.24 -3.53
CA ALA A 203 31.73 -12.26 -4.79
C ALA A 203 31.71 -10.88 -5.43
N LYS A 204 32.35 -10.74 -6.60
CA LYS A 204 32.35 -9.49 -7.36
C LYS A 204 31.18 -9.52 -8.35
N PRO A 205 30.33 -8.49 -8.40
CA PRO A 205 29.34 -8.37 -9.46
C PRO A 205 30.08 -8.13 -10.78
N VAL A 206 29.87 -9.00 -11.76
CA VAL A 206 30.43 -8.90 -13.11
C VAL A 206 29.27 -8.72 -14.08
N GLY A 207 29.27 -7.62 -14.84
CA GLY A 207 28.25 -7.36 -15.84
C GLY A 207 28.32 -8.36 -17.00
N LEU A 208 27.17 -8.66 -17.60
CA LEU A 208 27.08 -9.55 -18.76
C LEU A 208 27.96 -9.09 -19.94
N ASP A 209 28.12 -7.77 -20.12
CA ASP A 209 28.97 -7.19 -21.18
C ASP A 209 30.44 -7.54 -20.99
N GLU A 210 30.94 -7.57 -19.75
CA GLU A 210 32.32 -7.97 -19.46
C GLU A 210 32.54 -9.46 -19.74
N LEU A 211 31.56 -10.30 -19.41
CA LEU A 211 31.58 -11.74 -19.70
C LEU A 211 31.52 -12.02 -21.21
N ALA A 212 30.89 -11.13 -21.98
CA ALA A 212 30.84 -11.25 -23.44
C ALA A 212 32.18 -10.94 -24.12
N GLN A 213 33.06 -10.17 -23.48
CA GLN A 213 34.35 -9.76 -24.05
C GLN A 213 35.46 -10.82 -23.92
N ARG A 214 35.41 -11.66 -22.88
CA ARG A 214 36.49 -12.62 -22.56
C ARG A 214 36.06 -14.08 -22.56
N LYS A 215 37.04 -14.99 -22.53
CA LYS A 215 36.76 -16.43 -22.43
C LYS A 215 36.27 -16.80 -21.04
N ALA A 216 35.00 -17.19 -20.94
CA ALA A 216 34.37 -17.58 -19.69
C ALA A 216 35.12 -18.76 -19.02
N SER A 217 35.50 -18.57 -17.76
CA SER A 217 36.08 -19.59 -16.89
C SER A 217 35.04 -20.68 -16.55
N PRO A 218 35.43 -21.84 -16.01
CA PRO A 218 34.49 -22.88 -15.58
C PRO A 218 33.42 -22.36 -14.60
N ASN A 219 33.82 -21.54 -13.63
CA ASN A 219 32.90 -20.95 -12.64
C ASN A 219 31.97 -19.91 -13.28
N GLU A 220 32.49 -19.08 -14.20
CA GLU A 220 31.68 -18.12 -14.96
C GLU A 220 30.63 -18.84 -15.84
N LYS A 221 30.94 -20.02 -16.38
CA LYS A 221 29.97 -20.83 -17.13
C LYS A 221 28.86 -21.38 -16.26
N ILE A 222 29.15 -21.80 -15.03
CA ILE A 222 28.13 -22.24 -14.07
C ILE A 222 27.22 -21.06 -13.73
N ALA A 223 27.79 -19.89 -13.46
CA ALA A 223 27.03 -18.67 -13.17
C ALA A 223 26.16 -18.23 -14.37
N LEU A 224 26.67 -18.32 -15.61
CA LEU A 224 25.88 -18.08 -16.82
C LEU A 224 24.72 -19.07 -16.97
N ASN A 225 24.95 -20.36 -16.69
CA ASN A 225 23.85 -21.33 -16.73
C ASN A 225 22.79 -21.01 -15.66
N GLN A 226 23.18 -20.64 -14.45
CA GLN A 226 22.25 -20.22 -13.40
C GLN A 226 21.44 -18.98 -13.83
N LEU A 227 22.12 -17.95 -14.35
CA LEU A 227 21.47 -16.76 -14.91
C LEU A 227 20.45 -17.12 -16.00
N GLY A 228 20.76 -18.11 -16.85
CA GLY A 228 19.83 -18.59 -17.87
C GLY A 228 18.54 -19.21 -17.31
N HIS A 229 18.61 -19.87 -16.14
CA HIS A 229 17.42 -20.38 -15.44
C HIS A 229 16.67 -19.25 -14.75
N ASP A 230 17.37 -18.31 -14.12
CA ASP A 230 16.75 -17.17 -13.44
C ASP A 230 15.99 -16.27 -14.43
N LEU A 231 16.58 -16.03 -15.61
CA LEU A 231 15.92 -15.33 -16.71
C LEU A 231 14.67 -16.08 -17.22
N LEU A 232 14.72 -17.42 -17.29
CA LEU A 232 13.57 -18.22 -17.71
C LEU A 232 12.39 -18.09 -16.73
N SER A 233 12.67 -18.15 -15.43
CA SER A 233 11.67 -17.92 -14.39
C SER A 233 11.11 -16.50 -14.46
N PHE A 234 12.00 -15.51 -14.63
CA PHE A 234 11.61 -14.11 -14.78
C PHE A 234 10.66 -13.87 -15.97
N VAL A 235 10.81 -14.56 -17.11
CA VAL A 235 9.90 -14.38 -18.26
C VAL A 235 8.42 -14.64 -17.90
N ALA A 236 8.15 -15.53 -16.96
CA ALA A 236 6.78 -15.82 -16.53
C ALA A 236 6.15 -14.62 -15.81
N GLU A 237 6.93 -13.93 -14.98
CA GLU A 237 6.52 -12.82 -14.12
C GLU A 237 6.71 -11.43 -14.77
N ALA A 238 7.55 -11.35 -15.81
CA ALA A 238 7.91 -10.08 -16.44
C ALA A 238 6.71 -9.41 -17.14
N ASN A 239 6.75 -8.08 -17.18
CA ASN A 239 5.88 -7.26 -18.00
C ASN A 239 5.85 -7.80 -19.45
N PRO A 240 4.67 -7.93 -20.09
CA PRO A 240 4.54 -8.55 -21.41
C PRO A 240 5.46 -7.94 -22.48
N VAL A 241 5.72 -6.64 -22.39
CA VAL A 241 6.51 -5.89 -23.38
C VAL A 241 8.01 -6.19 -23.26
N LEU A 242 8.48 -6.59 -22.08
CA LEU A 242 9.88 -6.94 -21.82
C LEU A 242 10.19 -8.43 -22.00
N ARG A 243 9.16 -9.30 -22.08
CA ARG A 243 9.35 -10.74 -22.30
C ARG A 243 10.22 -11.08 -23.52
N PRO A 244 10.08 -10.43 -24.69
CA PRO A 244 10.95 -10.70 -25.84
C PRO A 244 12.41 -10.34 -25.56
N ILE A 245 12.65 -9.22 -24.86
CA ILE A 245 13.99 -8.75 -24.48
C ILE A 245 14.64 -9.72 -23.49
N ALA A 246 13.89 -10.16 -22.48
CA ALA A 246 14.36 -11.14 -21.50
C ALA A 246 14.73 -12.49 -22.14
N ARG A 247 13.92 -12.97 -23.11
CA ARG A 247 14.24 -14.17 -23.90
C ARG A 247 15.51 -13.99 -24.73
N GLU A 248 15.74 -12.80 -25.30
CA GLU A 248 16.96 -12.55 -26.06
C GLU A 248 18.21 -12.57 -25.18
N TYR A 249 18.14 -12.01 -23.96
CA TYR A 249 19.22 -12.15 -22.98
C TYR A 249 19.45 -13.61 -22.60
N GLN A 250 18.39 -14.40 -22.39
CA GLN A 250 18.49 -15.83 -22.10
C GLN A 250 19.26 -16.59 -23.21
N GLU A 251 18.96 -16.29 -24.48
CA GLU A 251 19.69 -16.87 -25.62
C GLU A 251 21.17 -16.46 -25.64
N ILE A 252 21.46 -15.18 -25.38
CA ILE A 252 22.83 -14.66 -25.32
C ILE A 252 23.62 -15.37 -24.23
N VAL A 253 23.04 -15.51 -23.04
CA VAL A 253 23.62 -16.21 -21.90
C VAL A 253 23.91 -17.67 -22.24
N ALA A 254 22.96 -18.37 -22.89
CA ALA A 254 23.16 -19.75 -23.35
C ALA A 254 24.29 -19.88 -24.39
N LEU A 255 24.43 -18.91 -25.29
CA LEU A 255 25.54 -18.87 -26.26
C LEU A 255 26.89 -18.63 -25.56
N LEU A 256 26.94 -17.71 -24.60
CA LEU A 256 28.13 -17.41 -23.81
C LEU A 256 28.59 -18.60 -22.96
N ALA A 257 27.65 -19.32 -22.33
CA ALA A 257 27.95 -20.54 -21.58
C ALA A 257 28.57 -21.63 -22.47
N ARG A 258 28.10 -21.73 -23.73
CA ARG A 258 28.66 -22.61 -24.77
C ARG A 258 29.97 -22.07 -25.38
N GLY A 259 30.44 -20.89 -24.96
CA GLY A 259 31.66 -20.25 -25.44
C GLY A 259 31.54 -19.57 -26.81
N LYS A 260 30.34 -19.45 -27.38
CA LYS A 260 30.08 -18.74 -28.63
C LYS A 260 29.98 -17.24 -28.35
N ARG A 261 30.78 -16.41 -29.05
CA ARG A 261 30.83 -14.94 -28.83
C ARG A 261 30.55 -14.09 -30.07
N LYS A 262 30.48 -14.73 -31.24
CA LYS A 262 30.33 -14.03 -32.51
C LYS A 262 29.05 -13.18 -32.49
N ARG A 263 29.20 -11.88 -32.74
CA ARG A 263 28.10 -10.88 -32.79
C ARG A 263 27.36 -10.63 -31.47
N ILE A 264 27.80 -11.18 -30.33
CA ILE A 264 27.10 -10.99 -29.05
C ILE A 264 27.16 -9.53 -28.59
N ALA A 265 28.32 -8.87 -28.67
CA ALA A 265 28.45 -7.45 -28.31
C ALA A 265 27.47 -6.54 -29.08
N LYS A 266 27.25 -6.81 -30.38
CA LYS A 266 26.28 -6.08 -31.20
C LYS A 266 24.83 -6.35 -30.79
N ARG A 267 24.52 -7.58 -30.33
CA ARG A 267 23.18 -7.92 -29.83
C ARG A 267 22.92 -7.24 -28.50
N LEU A 268 23.88 -7.28 -27.58
CA LEU A 268 23.79 -6.63 -26.27
C LEU A 268 23.59 -5.12 -26.41
N SER A 269 24.38 -4.44 -27.25
CA SER A 269 24.22 -3.00 -27.49
C SER A 269 22.85 -2.66 -28.12
N ARG A 270 22.35 -3.49 -29.05
CA ARG A 270 21.01 -3.32 -29.61
C ARG A 270 19.92 -3.46 -28.55
N LEU A 271 20.03 -4.46 -27.68
CA LEU A 271 19.07 -4.68 -26.60
C LEU A 271 19.06 -3.51 -25.62
N GLU A 272 20.23 -3.00 -25.24
CA GLU A 272 20.34 -1.85 -24.35
C GLU A 272 19.67 -0.60 -24.95
N VAL A 273 19.90 -0.31 -26.23
CA VAL A 273 19.23 0.79 -26.94
C VAL A 273 17.72 0.58 -26.97
N THR A 274 17.27 -0.65 -27.25
CA THR A 274 15.84 -0.98 -27.33
C THR A 274 15.17 -0.81 -25.96
N ARG A 275 15.80 -1.25 -24.88
CA ARG A 275 15.32 -1.06 -23.50
C ARG A 275 15.21 0.41 -23.14
N LYS A 276 16.23 1.22 -23.42
CA LYS A 276 16.22 2.67 -23.19
C LYS A 276 15.08 3.36 -23.93
N GLN A 277 14.87 3.03 -25.20
CA GLN A 277 13.76 3.58 -25.98
C GLN A 277 12.40 3.17 -25.43
N LEU A 278 12.26 1.92 -24.98
CA LEU A 278 11.02 1.43 -24.41
C LEU A 278 10.71 2.08 -23.06
N ALA A 279 11.74 2.26 -22.22
CA ALA A 279 11.61 2.93 -20.94
C ALA A 279 11.18 4.39 -21.08
N ALA A 280 11.77 5.12 -22.03
CA ALA A 280 11.35 6.48 -22.34
C ALA A 280 9.87 6.54 -22.74
N ARG A 281 9.44 5.66 -23.66
CA ARG A 281 8.03 5.61 -24.09
C ARG A 281 7.06 5.27 -22.97
N MET A 282 7.42 4.36 -22.08
CA MET A 282 6.57 4.00 -20.95
C MET A 282 6.46 5.15 -19.95
N SER A 283 7.56 5.87 -19.70
CA SER A 283 7.53 7.09 -18.89
C SER A 283 6.62 8.16 -19.51
N ASP A 284 6.70 8.38 -20.83
CA ASP A 284 5.83 9.34 -21.52
C ASP A 284 4.34 8.97 -21.40
N ILE A 285 4.01 7.67 -21.40
CA ILE A 285 2.65 7.17 -21.19
C ILE A 285 2.19 7.44 -19.76
N ASP A 286 3.01 7.11 -18.77
CA ASP A 286 2.68 7.34 -17.35
C ASP A 286 2.48 8.84 -17.08
N ASP A 287 3.35 9.71 -17.62
CA ASP A 287 3.22 11.17 -17.50
C ASP A 287 1.94 11.69 -18.16
N TYR A 288 1.59 11.18 -19.33
CA TYR A 288 0.34 11.54 -19.99
C TYR A 288 -0.89 11.09 -19.17
N MET A 289 -0.87 9.87 -18.63
CA MET A 289 -1.96 9.37 -17.80
C MET A 289 -2.12 10.21 -16.53
N ASN A 290 -1.02 10.52 -15.84
CA ASN A 290 -1.02 11.41 -14.67
C ASN A 290 -1.59 12.80 -15.01
N TRP A 291 -1.17 13.39 -16.13
CA TRP A 291 -1.69 14.67 -16.59
C TRP A 291 -3.20 14.59 -16.92
N PHE A 292 -3.65 13.53 -17.59
CA PHE A 292 -5.05 13.34 -17.95
C PHE A 292 -5.93 13.16 -16.71
N GLU A 293 -5.49 12.37 -15.73
CA GLU A 293 -6.17 12.21 -14.44
C GLU A 293 -6.27 13.54 -13.69
N ALA A 294 -5.19 14.32 -13.67
CA ALA A 294 -5.15 15.60 -12.97
C ALA A 294 -6.00 16.70 -13.64
N THR A 295 -6.14 16.69 -14.97
CA THR A 295 -6.69 17.85 -15.72
C THR A 295 -8.00 17.58 -16.46
N GLN A 296 -8.25 16.35 -16.91
CA GLN A 296 -9.37 16.04 -17.82
C GLN A 296 -10.43 15.12 -17.20
N MET A 297 -10.18 14.52 -16.03
CA MET A 297 -11.20 13.74 -15.34
C MET A 297 -12.31 14.66 -14.80
N LYS A 298 -13.45 14.65 -15.51
CA LYS A 298 -14.69 15.36 -15.11
C LYS A 298 -15.31 14.85 -13.81
N SER A 299 -14.90 13.65 -13.39
CA SER A 299 -15.26 13.05 -12.12
C SER A 299 -13.97 12.89 -11.33
N GLY A 300 -13.68 13.79 -10.38
CA GLY A 300 -12.84 13.40 -9.24
C GLY A 300 -13.46 12.15 -8.58
N SER A 301 -12.71 11.42 -7.76
CA SER A 301 -13.08 10.14 -7.14
C SER A 301 -14.42 10.08 -6.38
N GLY A 302 -15.22 11.14 -6.36
CA GLY A 302 -16.49 11.26 -5.64
C GLY A 302 -16.30 11.49 -4.14
N ASN A 303 -15.08 11.32 -3.63
CA ASN A 303 -14.79 11.37 -2.21
C ASN A 303 -14.92 12.79 -1.62
N PHE A 304 -14.74 13.83 -2.44
CA PHE A 304 -14.77 15.23 -2.00
C PHE A 304 -15.99 16.00 -2.51
N THR A 305 -16.88 15.39 -3.30
CA THR A 305 -18.06 16.09 -3.83
C THR A 305 -19.01 16.53 -2.73
N ASP A 306 -19.10 15.77 -1.64
CA ASP A 306 -19.93 16.15 -0.49
C ASP A 306 -19.25 17.24 0.35
N TYR A 307 -17.92 17.30 0.37
CA TYR A 307 -17.18 18.36 1.05
C TYR A 307 -17.31 19.70 0.30
N LEU A 308 -17.22 19.67 -1.04
CA LEU A 308 -17.46 20.86 -1.87
C LEU A 308 -18.90 21.35 -1.77
N LYS A 309 -19.89 20.43 -1.73
CA LYS A 309 -21.29 20.78 -1.46
C LYS A 309 -21.50 21.37 -0.06
N ALA A 310 -20.79 20.86 0.95
CA ALA A 310 -20.87 21.40 2.31
C ALA A 310 -20.26 22.81 2.42
N VAL A 311 -19.22 23.12 1.62
CA VAL A 311 -18.65 24.47 1.53
C VAL A 311 -19.61 25.43 0.83
N ASP A 312 -20.25 25.02 -0.28
CA ASP A 312 -21.27 25.83 -0.94
C ASP A 312 -22.51 26.06 -0.05
N GLN A 313 -22.87 25.07 0.77
CA GLN A 313 -23.96 25.18 1.75
C GLN A 313 -23.60 26.01 2.97
N SER A 314 -22.33 26.07 3.39
CA SER A 314 -21.90 26.94 4.50
C SER A 314 -21.77 28.41 4.09
N GLN A 315 -21.60 28.69 2.80
CA GLN A 315 -21.74 30.03 2.23
C GLN A 315 -23.20 30.51 2.16
N LEU A 316 -24.16 29.58 2.09
CA LEU A 316 -25.59 29.87 2.18
C LEU A 316 -26.02 29.97 3.65
N SER A 317 -25.79 31.16 4.22
CA SER A 317 -26.44 31.68 5.43
C SER A 317 -26.28 30.84 6.70
N VAL A 318 -25.27 31.20 7.51
CA VAL A 318 -25.24 30.86 8.93
C VAL A 318 -26.49 31.48 9.60
N PRO A 319 -27.32 30.70 10.34
CA PRO A 319 -28.42 31.27 11.11
C PRO A 319 -27.86 32.24 12.14
N LYS A 320 -28.27 33.51 12.10
CA LYS A 320 -27.84 34.51 13.10
C LYS A 320 -28.19 34.00 14.50
N ARG A 321 -27.19 33.85 15.35
CA ARG A 321 -27.36 33.40 16.74
C ARG A 321 -27.87 34.58 17.56
N HIS A 322 -29.04 34.42 18.17
CA HIS A 322 -29.65 35.43 19.04
C HIS A 322 -29.35 35.20 20.53
N ASP A 323 -28.11 34.83 20.87
CA ASP A 323 -27.71 34.80 22.28
C ASP A 323 -27.24 36.20 22.74
N PRO A 324 -27.32 36.51 24.05
CA PRO A 324 -27.03 37.86 24.55
C PRO A 324 -25.59 38.34 24.27
N LEU A 325 -24.65 37.39 24.12
CA LEU A 325 -23.26 37.67 23.77
C LEU A 325 -23.10 37.99 22.28
N SER A 326 -23.77 37.27 21.39
CA SER A 326 -23.76 37.50 19.94
C SER A 326 -24.39 38.84 19.60
N VAL A 327 -25.48 39.22 20.29
CA VAL A 327 -26.10 40.55 20.13
C VAL A 327 -25.14 41.68 20.54
N TYR A 328 -24.32 41.46 21.58
CA TYR A 328 -23.33 42.44 22.02
C TYR A 328 -22.16 42.54 21.03
N VAL A 329 -21.71 41.40 20.49
CA VAL A 329 -20.62 41.36 19.49
C VAL A 329 -21.07 41.99 18.17
N ASP A 330 -22.28 41.67 17.68
CA ASP A 330 -22.84 42.26 16.47
C ASP A 330 -23.03 43.79 16.63
N ALA A 331 -23.47 44.25 17.81
CA ALA A 331 -23.62 45.67 18.09
C ALA A 331 -22.28 46.43 18.17
N LEU A 332 -21.21 45.77 18.58
CA LEU A 332 -19.86 46.33 18.51
C LEU A 332 -19.34 46.34 17.07
N GLU A 333 -19.59 45.29 16.30
CA GLU A 333 -19.15 45.21 14.90
C GLU A 333 -19.81 46.31 14.04
N ASP A 334 -21.09 46.62 14.28
CA ASP A 334 -21.79 47.74 13.64
C ASP A 334 -21.27 49.13 14.09
N GLN A 335 -20.70 49.25 15.29
CA GLN A 335 -20.13 50.52 15.78
C GLN A 335 -18.70 50.77 15.29
N PHE A 336 -17.95 49.72 14.98
CA PHE A 336 -16.56 49.81 14.50
C PHE A 336 -16.41 49.54 13.00
N GLY A 337 -17.51 49.22 12.31
CA GLY A 337 -17.57 48.92 10.87
C GLY A 337 -17.95 50.08 9.96
N ASN A 338 -17.54 51.32 10.27
CA ASN A 338 -17.54 52.45 9.32
C ASN A 338 -16.15 53.05 9.15
#